data_AF-A0A8J8F9M6-F1
#
_entry.id   AF-A0A8J8F9M6-F1
#
_cell.length_a   1.000
_cell.length_b   1.000
_cell.length_c   1.000
_cell.angle_alpha   90.00
_cell.angle_beta   90.00
_cell.angle_gamma   90.00
#
_symmetry.space_group_name_H-M   'P 1'
#
loop_
_entity.id
_entity.type
_entity.pdbx_description
1 polymer ?
#
loop_
_entity_poly.entity_id
_entity_poly.type
_entity_poly.pdbx_seq_one_letter_code
_entity_poly.pdbx_strand_id
1 'polypeptide(L)' 'MLTIINRKVDCAVRDNGIGIDKSQHEKVFDLFYTGDMSGKGTGAGLAIVKRIVEVHGLLYAARCVKKQL' A
#
# COMPACT_ATOMS: atom_id res chain seq x y z
N MET A 1 -1.80 -9.01 -13.59
CA MET A 1 -1.05 -10.12 -14.22
C MET A 1 -0.36 -10.85 -13.08
N LEU A 2 -0.77 -12.07 -12.76
CA LEU A 2 -0.18 -12.87 -11.68
C LEU A 2 0.67 -13.98 -12.31
N THR A 3 1.94 -14.04 -11.94
CA THR A 3 2.88 -15.10 -12.35
C THR A 3 3.29 -15.84 -11.08
N ILE A 4 2.96 -17.12 -10.96
CA ILE A 4 3.33 -17.94 -9.79
C ILE A 4 4.76 -18.44 -10.00
N ILE A 5 5.70 -17.98 -9.17
CA ILE A 5 7.08 -18.47 -9.14
C ILE A 5 7.37 -18.92 -7.70
N ASN A 6 7.70 -20.20 -7.47
CA ASN A 6 8.12 -20.76 -6.17
C ASN A 6 7.12 -20.65 -4.98
N ARG A 7 5.83 -21.00 -5.14
CA ARG A 7 4.80 -20.93 -4.06
C ARG A 7 4.68 -19.54 -3.41
N LYS A 8 5.16 -18.49 -4.07
CA LYS A 8 5.05 -17.10 -3.63
C LYS A 8 3.87 -16.44 -4.36
N VAL A 9 3.04 -15.72 -3.62
CA VAL A 9 1.89 -14.98 -4.16
C VAL A 9 2.26 -13.50 -4.16
N ASP A 10 2.44 -12.93 -5.36
CA ASP A 10 2.72 -11.50 -5.52
C ASP A 10 1.43 -10.76 -5.89
N CYS A 11 0.88 -9.96 -4.97
CA CYS A 11 -0.30 -9.15 -5.21
C CYS A 11 0.09 -7.69 -5.48
N ALA A 12 -0.45 -7.09 -6.55
CA ALA A 12 -0.23 -5.69 -6.88
C ALA A 12 -1.56 -5.00 -7.22
N VAL A 13 -1.79 -3.83 -6.62
CA VAL A 13 -2.93 -2.95 -6.91
C VAL A 13 -2.38 -1.69 -7.56
N ARG A 14 -3.02 -1.25 -8.65
CA ARG A 14 -2.68 -0.01 -9.36
C ARG A 14 -3.92 0.86 -9.44
N ASP A 15 -3.75 2.12 -9.07
CA ASP A 15 -4.74 3.17 -9.27
C ASP A 15 -4.30 4.15 -10.38
N ASN A 16 -5.24 4.96 -10.86
CA ASN A 16 -5.01 6.05 -11.82
C ASN A 16 -5.10 7.43 -11.12
N GLY A 17 -4.94 7.47 -9.81
CA GLY A 17 -5.03 8.70 -9.03
C GLY A 17 -3.76 9.55 -9.13
N ILE A 18 -3.72 10.62 -8.33
CA ILE A 18 -2.58 11.54 -8.23
C ILE A 18 -1.29 10.86 -7.71
N GLY A 19 -1.43 9.67 -7.13
CA GLY A 19 -0.37 8.93 -6.47
C GLY A 19 -0.02 9.51 -5.11
N ILE A 20 1.00 8.92 -4.48
CA ILE A 20 1.47 9.29 -3.15
C ILE A 20 2.91 9.81 -3.28
N ASP A 21 3.21 10.93 -2.62
CA ASP A 21 4.59 11.45 -2.60
C ASP A 21 5.54 10.44 -1.94
N LYS A 22 6.78 10.34 -2.44
CA LYS A 22 7.77 9.39 -1.93
C LYS A 22 8.04 9.56 -0.43
N SER A 23 8.00 10.79 0.07
CA SER A 23 8.19 11.09 1.51
C SER A 23 7.08 10.54 2.41
N GLN A 24 5.94 10.14 1.83
CA GLN A 24 4.78 9.63 2.56
C GLN A 24 4.64 8.10 2.45
N HIS A 25 5.45 7.41 1.64
CA HIS A 25 5.32 5.97 1.39
C HIS A 25 5.46 5.10 2.64
N GLU A 26 6.22 5.54 3.64
CA GLU A 26 6.31 4.84 4.92
C GLU A 26 5.12 5.20 5.82
N LYS A 27 4.78 6.49 5.89
CA LYS A 27 3.74 7.05 6.76
C LYS A 27 2.33 6.56 6.41
N VAL A 28 2.07 6.21 5.15
CA VAL A 28 0.75 5.71 4.72
C VAL A 28 0.34 4.40 5.39
N PHE A 29 1.29 3.69 6.00
CA PHE A 29 1.02 2.48 6.78
C PHE A 29 0.87 2.75 8.28
N ASP A 30 1.00 4.00 8.72
CA ASP A 30 0.79 4.36 10.11
C ASP A 30 -0.70 4.40 10.43
N LEU A 31 -1.03 3.96 11.65
CA LEU A 31 -2.41 3.98 12.12
C LEU A 31 -2.90 5.42 12.21
N PHE A 32 -4.09 5.68 11.67
CA PHE A 32 -4.74 7.00 11.61
C PHE A 32 -4.08 8.02 10.67
N TYR A 33 -3.09 7.63 9.88
CA TYR A 33 -2.54 8.51 8.86
C TYR A 33 -3.50 8.65 7.68
N THR A 34 -3.83 9.89 7.31
CA THR A 34 -4.60 10.22 6.11
C THR A 34 -3.90 11.34 5.33
N GLY A 35 -3.76 11.14 4.03
CA GLY A 35 -3.38 12.21 3.09
C GLY A 35 -4.58 13.07 2.66
N ASP A 36 -5.79 12.64 2.98
CA ASP A 36 -7.02 13.35 2.68
C ASP A 36 -7.45 14.18 3.89
N MET A 37 -7.42 15.50 3.74
CA MET A 37 -7.87 16.48 4.72
C MET A 37 -9.41 16.59 4.78
N SER A 38 -10.14 15.94 3.87
CA SER A 38 -11.61 15.95 3.84
C SER A 38 -12.25 15.08 4.92
N GLY A 39 -11.46 14.29 5.65
CA GLY A 39 -11.92 13.47 6.78
C GLY A 39 -12.75 12.25 6.39
N LYS A 40 -12.81 11.88 5.11
CA LYS A 40 -13.64 10.75 4.63
C LYS A 40 -13.05 9.35 4.86
N GLY A 41 -12.03 9.22 5.70
CA GLY A 41 -11.43 7.92 6.03
C GLY A 41 -10.71 7.96 7.38
N THR A 42 -10.72 6.82 8.08
CA THR A 42 -10.08 6.69 9.40
C THR A 42 -8.56 6.55 9.33
N GLY A 43 -7.97 6.48 8.13
CA GLY A 43 -6.54 6.20 7.96
C GLY A 43 -6.10 4.81 8.43
N ALA A 44 -7.03 3.89 8.71
CA ALA A 44 -6.70 2.58 9.28
C ALA A 44 -6.46 1.49 8.21
N GLY A 45 -6.92 1.69 6.97
CA GLY A 45 -6.96 0.64 5.95
C GLY A 45 -5.59 0.03 5.64
N LEU A 46 -4.60 0.85 5.26
CA LEU A 46 -3.26 0.38 4.94
C LEU A 46 -2.50 -0.15 6.16
N ALA A 47 -2.74 0.42 7.35
CA ALA A 47 -2.19 -0.10 8.60
C ALA A 47 -2.68 -1.54 8.90
N ILE A 48 -3.96 -1.83 8.65
CA ILE A 48 -4.52 -3.18 8.78
C ILE A 48 -3.88 -4.12 7.77
N VAL A 49 -3.74 -3.70 6.51
CA VAL A 49 -3.09 -4.51 5.46
C VAL A 49 -1.66 -4.87 5.88
N LYS A 50 -0.87 -3.90 6.34
CA LYS A 50 0.49 -4.13 6.87
C LYS A 50 0.46 -5.18 7.98
N ARG A 51 -0.44 -5.03 8.95
CA ARG A 51 -0.56 -5.96 10.08
C ARG A 51 -0.91 -7.38 9.64
N ILE A 52 -1.85 -7.54 8.70
CA ILE A 52 -2.24 -8.85 8.16
C ILE A 52 -1.03 -9.49 7.47
N VAL A 53 -0.30 -8.75 6.63
CA VAL A 53 0.86 -9.26 5.91
C VAL A 53 1.97 -9.68 6.88
N GLU A 54 2.26 -8.86 7.90
CA GLU A 54 3.24 -9.18 8.95
C GLU A 54 2.87 -10.43 9.75
N VAL A 55 1.60 -10.57 10.16
CA VAL A 55 1.11 -11.75 10.92
C VAL A 55 1.25 -13.04 10.12
N HIS A 56 1.14 -12.99 8.79
CA HIS A 56 1.30 -14.16 7.92
C HIS A 56 2.77 -14.42 7.53
N GLY A 57 3.73 -13.68 8.08
CA GLY A 57 5.16 -13.83 7.74
C GLY A 57 5.49 -13.46 6.29
N LEU A 58 4.60 -12.69 5.65
CA LEU A 58 4.76 -12.24 4.27
C LEU A 58 5.49 -10.89 4.26
N LEU A 59 6.15 -10.58 3.15
CA LEU A 59 6.77 -9.28 2.93
C LEU A 59 5.74 -8.33 2.30
N TYR A 60 5.55 -7.14 2.87
CA TYR A 60 4.83 -6.05 2.21
C TYR A 60 5.83 -5.07 1.58
N ALA A 61 5.43 -4.46 0.48
CA ALA A 61 6.12 -3.30 -0.08
C ALA A 61 5.09 -2.38 -0.73
N ALA A 62 5.05 -1.11 -0.34
CA ALA A 62 4.41 -0.10 -1.17
C ALA A 62 5.36 0.24 -2.31
N ARG A 63 4.88 0.10 -3.55
CA ARG A 63 5.54 0.70 -4.70
C ARG A 63 4.53 1.57 -5.42
N CYS A 64 4.62 2.87 -5.21
CA CYS A 64 3.90 3.83 -6.07
C CYS A 64 4.63 3.90 -7.41
N VAL A 65 4.11 3.21 -8.43
CA VAL A 65 4.61 3.33 -9.79
C VAL A 65 3.96 4.59 -10.38
N LYS A 66 4.63 5.75 -10.27
CA LYS A 66 4.23 6.91 -11.08
C LYS A 66 4.28 6.46 -12.54
N LYS A 67 3.22 6.76 -13.29
CA LYS A 67 3.17 6.51 -14.73
C LYS A 67 4.42 7.13 -15.35
N GLN A 68 5.26 6.30 -15.96
CA GLN A 68 6.22 6.76 -16.96
C GLN A 68 5.36 7.36 -18.08
N LEU A 69 5.32 8.68 -18.16
CA LEU A 69 5.08 9.40 -19.39
C LEU A 69 6.45 9.82 -19.91
#